data_AF-A0A3N5RB01-F1
#
_entry.id   AF-A0A3N5RB01-F1
#
_cell.length_a   1.000
_cell.length_b   1.000
_cell.length_c   1.000
_cell.angle_alpha   90.00
_cell.angle_beta   90.00
_cell.angle_gamma   90.00
#
_symmetry.space_group_name_H-M   'P 1'
#
loop_
_entity.id
_entity.type
_entity.pdbx_description
1 polymer ?
#
loop_
_entity_poly.entity_id
_entity_poly.type
_entity_poly.pdbx_seq_one_letter_code
_entity_poly.pdbx_strand_id
1 'polypeptide(L)'
;MRKVKIRNLEIGNGKPAIMGIINASPESFYKESITIGRKIISEMAIKMEQNGADLIDIGGMSTAPYGNTLVSTSKELERVRNSIMAIKDVSNIPLS
;
A
#
# COMPACT_ATOMS: atom_id res chain seq x y z
N MET A 1 17.44 10.31 16.26
CA MET A 1 16.81 9.55 15.16
C MET A 1 17.38 10.02 13.83
N ARG A 2 17.68 9.11 12.91
CA ARG A 2 18.09 9.45 11.55
C ARG A 2 16.87 10.04 10.82
N LYS A 3 17.04 11.20 10.18
CA LYS A 3 15.99 11.81 9.36
C LYS A 3 16.02 11.20 7.96
N VAL A 4 14.84 10.92 7.41
CA VAL A 4 14.66 10.42 6.05
C VAL A 4 13.59 11.25 5.37
N LYS A 5 13.79 11.56 4.09
CA LYS A 5 12.81 12.26 3.27
C LYS A 5 12.30 11.34 2.16
N ILE A 6 11.01 11.07 2.15
CA ILE A 6 10.33 10.27 1.12
C ILE A 6 9.42 11.25 0.35
N ARG A 7 9.83 11.65 -0.85
CA ARG A 7 9.21 12.77 -1.60
C ARG A 7 9.06 14.01 -0.72
N ASN A 8 7.84 14.34 -0.33
CA ASN A 8 7.45 15.49 0.49
C ASN A 8 7.28 15.15 1.98
N LEU A 9 7.38 13.87 2.38
CA LEU A 9 7.27 13.43 3.76
C LEU A 9 8.64 13.41 4.44
N GLU A 10 8.75 14.04 5.61
CA GLU A 10 9.92 13.95 6.49
C GLU A 10 9.63 13.05 7.68
N ILE A 11 10.41 11.98 7.81
CA ILE A 11 10.31 11.02 8.91
C ILE A 11 11.50 11.24 9.84
N GLY A 12 11.25 11.16 11.15
CA GLY A 12 12.28 11.29 12.18
C GLY A 12 12.42 12.71 12.78
N ASN A 13 11.42 13.56 12.56
CA ASN A 13 11.35 14.95 13.06
C ASN A 13 10.68 15.09 14.45
N GLY A 14 10.47 13.97 15.16
CA GLY A 14 9.81 13.96 16.48
C GLY A 14 8.30 13.73 16.43
N LYS A 15 7.71 13.56 15.24
CA LYS A 15 6.33 13.12 15.06
C LYS A 15 6.29 11.71 14.42
N PRO A 16 5.42 10.80 14.90
CA PRO A 16 5.16 9.55 14.20
C PRO A 16 4.59 9.82 12.80
N ALA A 17 4.95 8.98 11.83
CA ALA A 17 4.31 8.94 10.53
C ALA A 17 3.37 7.74 10.46
N ILE A 18 2.19 7.91 9.87
CA ILE A 18 1.17 6.87 9.75
C ILE A 18 1.21 6.25 8.36
N MET A 19 1.48 4.94 8.29
CA MET A 19 1.49 4.17 7.06
C MET A 19 0.16 3.41 6.90
N GLY A 20 -0.59 3.71 5.84
CA GLY A 20 -1.71 2.89 5.40
C GLY A 20 -1.21 1.65 4.66
N ILE A 21 -1.94 0.54 4.74
CA ILE A 21 -1.55 -0.74 4.11
C ILE A 21 -2.61 -1.14 3.09
N ILE A 22 -2.21 -1.30 1.83
CA ILE A 22 -3.02 -1.87 0.75
C ILE A 22 -2.50 -3.27 0.41
N ASN A 23 -3.31 -4.28 0.72
CA ASN A 23 -3.00 -5.67 0.38
C ASN A 23 -3.65 -6.04 -0.96
N ALA A 24 -2.87 -5.98 -2.04
CA ALA A 24 -3.31 -6.29 -3.40
C ALA A 24 -3.17 -7.79 -3.74
N SER A 25 -3.32 -8.67 -2.75
CA SER A 25 -3.14 -10.11 -2.87
C SER A 25 -4.34 -10.88 -2.29
N PRO A 26 -5.07 -11.68 -3.10
CA PRO A 26 -6.24 -12.45 -2.65
C PRO A 26 -5.91 -13.53 -1.61
N GLU A 27 -4.65 -13.96 -1.58
CA GLU A 27 -4.09 -14.87 -0.60
C GLU A 27 -3.72 -14.20 0.75
N SER A 28 -4.02 -12.90 0.94
CA SER A 28 -3.82 -12.24 2.24
C SER A 28 -4.57 -12.95 3.36
N PHE A 29 -3.96 -12.94 4.56
CA PHE A 29 -4.50 -13.61 5.75
C PHE A 29 -5.89 -13.07 6.13
N TYR A 30 -6.02 -11.76 6.30
CA TYR A 30 -7.25 -11.13 6.72
C TYR A 30 -8.11 -10.75 5.51
N LYS A 31 -9.26 -11.39 5.33
CA LYS A 31 -10.06 -11.25 4.11
C LYS A 31 -10.62 -9.85 3.89
N GLU A 32 -10.96 -9.14 4.96
CA GLU A 32 -11.51 -7.78 4.86
C GLU A 32 -10.44 -6.71 4.56
N SER A 33 -9.14 -7.02 4.67
CA SER A 33 -8.07 -6.09 4.26
C SER A 33 -7.64 -6.24 2.79
N ILE A 34 -8.18 -7.24 2.07
CA ILE A 34 -7.88 -7.45 0.66
C ILE A 34 -8.45 -6.28 -0.14
N THR A 35 -7.58 -5.58 -0.86
CA THR A 35 -7.92 -4.40 -1.66
C THR A 35 -7.50 -4.66 -3.10
N ILE A 36 -8.42 -5.17 -3.92
CA ILE A 36 -8.14 -5.57 -5.30
C ILE A 36 -9.09 -4.85 -6.25
N GLY A 37 -8.55 -4.45 -7.40
CA GLY A 37 -9.30 -3.76 -8.45
C GLY A 37 -9.13 -2.25 -8.37
N ARG A 38 -8.99 -1.62 -9.54
CA ARG A 38 -8.63 -0.20 -9.66
C ARG A 38 -9.51 0.71 -8.79
N LYS A 39 -10.83 0.58 -8.92
CA LYS A 39 -11.79 1.41 -8.18
C LYS A 39 -11.64 1.27 -6.66
N ILE A 40 -11.58 0.04 -6.16
CA ILE A 40 -11.47 -0.25 -4.72
C ILE A 40 -10.15 0.30 -4.17
N ILE A 41 -9.05 0.13 -4.90
CA ILE A 41 -7.74 0.67 -4.51
C ILE A 41 -7.76 2.20 -4.47
N SER A 42 -8.32 2.85 -5.49
CA SER A 42 -8.44 4.32 -5.53
C SER A 42 -9.29 4.85 -4.36
N GLU A 43 -10.45 4.25 -4.10
CA GLU A 43 -11.33 4.62 -2.98
C GLU A 43 -10.64 4.42 -1.63
N MET A 44 -9.90 3.33 -1.46
CA MET A 44 -9.14 3.08 -0.24
C MET A 44 -8.03 4.12 -0.03
N ALA A 45 -7.30 4.49 -1.08
CA ALA A 45 -6.25 5.49 -0.97
C ALA A 45 -6.79 6.88 -0.60
N ILE A 46 -7.89 7.30 -1.21
CA ILE A 46 -8.60 8.54 -0.85
C ILE A 46 -9.00 8.50 0.63
N LYS A 47 -9.58 7.38 1.08
CA LYS A 47 -10.00 7.21 2.48
C LYS A 47 -8.82 7.25 3.45
N MET A 48 -7.71 6.61 3.12
CA MET A 48 -6.48 6.61 3.94
C MET A 48 -5.92 8.02 4.07
N GLU A 49 -5.80 8.76 2.97
CA GLU A 49 -5.33 10.15 2.98
C GLU A 49 -6.25 11.06 3.81
N GLN A 50 -7.58 10.94 3.64
CA GLN A 50 -8.56 11.68 4.44
C GLN A 50 -8.49 11.37 5.93
N ASN A 51 -8.11 10.15 6.30
CA ASN A 51 -7.94 9.71 7.69
C ASN A 51 -6.55 10.04 8.26
N GLY A 52 -5.69 10.73 7.50
CA GLY A 52 -4.39 11.19 7.99
C GLY A 52 -3.25 10.19 7.81
N ALA A 53 -3.33 9.28 6.84
CA ALA A 53 -2.14 8.53 6.42
C ALA A 53 -1.11 9.49 5.80
N ASP A 54 0.16 9.31 6.18
CA ASP A 54 1.30 10.06 5.64
C ASP A 54 1.95 9.35 4.45
N LEU A 55 1.80 8.03 4.38
CA LEU A 55 2.28 7.17 3.29
C LEU A 55 1.41 5.92 3.16
N ILE A 56 1.47 5.26 2.00
CA ILE A 56 0.79 3.99 1.75
C ILE A 56 1.81 2.93 1.34
N ASP A 57 1.74 1.74 1.95
CA ASP A 57 2.52 0.55 1.59
C ASP A 57 1.66 -0.42 0.79
N ILE A 58 2.19 -0.91 -0.33
CA ILE A 58 1.46 -1.75 -1.29
C ILE A 58 2.07 -3.15 -1.34
N GLY A 59 1.33 -4.14 -0.79
CA GLY A 59 1.73 -5.54 -0.83
C GLY A 59 1.11 -6.30 -2.02
N GLY A 60 1.93 -6.78 -2.96
CA GLY A 60 1.49 -7.59 -4.11
C GLY A 60 1.45 -9.10 -3.86
N MET A 61 2.07 -9.56 -2.77
CA MET A 61 2.16 -10.96 -2.33
C MET A 61 1.92 -11.04 -0.82
N SER A 62 1.18 -12.05 -0.38
CA SER A 62 0.97 -12.28 1.05
C SER A 62 2.19 -12.96 1.69
N THR A 63 2.55 -12.51 2.89
CA THR A 63 3.59 -13.14 3.73
C THR A 63 2.98 -14.01 4.83
N ALA A 64 1.69 -14.35 4.73
CA ALA A 64 1.01 -15.17 5.72
C ALA A 64 1.75 -16.51 5.94
N PRO A 65 1.87 -17.00 7.20
CA PRO A 65 2.65 -18.20 7.52
C PRO A 65 1.96 -19.51 7.10
N TYR A 66 0.75 -19.43 6.53
CA TYR A 66 -0.04 -20.56 6.05
C TYR A 66 -0.66 -20.25 4.69
N GLY A 67 -0.97 -21.33 3.97
CA GLY A 67 -1.51 -21.26 2.61
C GLY A 67 -0.41 -21.14 1.56
N ASN A 68 -0.80 -21.34 0.30
CA ASN A 68 0.09 -21.14 -0.83
C ASN A 68 0.05 -19.66 -1.24
N THR A 69 0.97 -18.88 -0.68
CA THR A 69 1.04 -17.42 -0.91
C THR A 69 2.08 -17.02 -1.95
N LEU A 70 3.01 -17.91 -2.28
CA LEU A 70 4.04 -17.63 -3.26
C LEU A 70 3.42 -17.44 -4.65
N VAL A 71 3.82 -16.34 -5.30
CA VAL A 71 3.45 -16.03 -6.68
C VAL A 71 4.71 -15.79 -7.49
N SER A 72 4.59 -15.87 -8.82
CA SER A 72 5.70 -15.47 -9.69
C SER A 72 5.97 -13.97 -9.55
N THR A 73 7.22 -13.57 -9.75
CA THR A 73 7.62 -12.15 -9.78
C THR A 73 6.79 -11.35 -10.79
N SER A 74 6.45 -11.95 -11.94
CA SER A 74 5.59 -11.30 -12.94
C SER A 74 4.20 -10.96 -12.42
N LYS A 75 3.60 -11.87 -11.63
CA LYS A 75 2.25 -11.72 -11.07
C LYS A 75 2.24 -10.71 -9.93
N GLU A 76 3.25 -10.73 -9.06
CA GLU A 76 3.42 -9.70 -8.03
C GLU A 76 3.62 -8.31 -8.65
N LEU A 77 4.50 -8.20 -9.65
CA LEU A 77 4.76 -6.95 -10.37
C LEU A 77 3.49 -6.38 -11.01
N GLU A 78 2.67 -7.22 -11.64
CA GLU A 78 1.39 -6.80 -12.24
C GLU A 78 0.47 -6.19 -11.18
N ARG A 79 0.31 -6.85 -10.03
CA ARG A 79 -0.53 -6.37 -8.93
C ARG A 79 -0.04 -5.04 -8.38
N VAL A 80 1.25 -4.94 -8.06
CA VAL A 80 1.87 -3.71 -7.53
C VAL A 80 1.74 -2.57 -8.54
N ARG A 81 2.05 -2.81 -9.82
CA ARG A 81 1.93 -1.80 -10.87
C ARG A 81 0.50 -1.29 -11.01
N ASN A 82 -0.49 -2.19 -11.03
CA ASN A 82 -1.90 -1.82 -11.13
C ASN A 82 -2.34 -0.96 -9.93
N SER A 83 -1.91 -1.32 -8.72
CA SER A 83 -2.18 -0.54 -7.51
C SER A 83 -1.54 0.85 -7.55
N ILE A 84 -0.25 0.95 -7.91
CA ILE A 84 0.45 2.24 -8.02
C ILE A 84 -0.26 3.15 -9.01
N MET A 85 -0.67 2.64 -10.18
CA MET A 85 -1.39 3.44 -11.18
C MET A 85 -2.75 3.91 -10.66
N ALA A 86 -3.51 3.04 -9.99
CA ALA A 86 -4.81 3.39 -9.43
C ALA A 86 -4.73 4.48 -8.36
N ILE A 87 -3.67 4.49 -7.55
CA ILE A 87 -3.49 5.48 -6.47
C ILE A 87 -3.00 6.81 -7.05
N LYS A 88 -2.04 6.78 -7.99
CA LYS A 88 -1.49 8.00 -8.61
C LYS A 88 -2.52 8.83 -9.35
N ASP A 89 -3.61 8.22 -9.82
CA ASP A 89 -4.70 8.96 -10.47
C ASP A 89 -5.51 9.83 -9.50
N VAL A 90 -5.48 9.53 -8.20
CA VAL A 90 -6.39 10.13 -7.20
C VAL A 90 -5.70 10.75 -5.99
N SER A 91 -4.43 10.45 -5.74
CA SER A 91 -3.69 10.90 -4.55
C SER A 91 -2.22 11.20 -4.86
N ASN A 92 -1.66 12.14 -4.10
CA ASN A 92 -0.23 12.47 -4.13
C ASN A 92 0.56 11.87 -2.95
N ILE A 93 -0.10 11.09 -2.10
CA ILE A 93 0.52 10.45 -0.94
C ILE A 93 1.75 9.61 -1.37
N PRO A 94 2.88 9.69 -0.65
CA PRO A 94 4.03 8.82 -0.89
C PRO A 94 3.67 7.34 -0.84
N LEU A 95 4.29 6.55 -1.72
CA LEU A 95 4.08 5.11 -1.82
C LEU A 95 5.37 4.35 -1.42
N SER A 96 5.20 3.27 -0.68
CA SER A 96 6.17 2.22 -0.36
C SER A 96 5.84 0.97 -1.16
#